data_AF-A0A345UAF1-F1
#
_entry.id   AF-A0A345UAF1-F1
#
_cell.length_a   1.000
_cell.length_b   1.000
_cell.length_c   1.000
_cell.angle_alpha   90.00
_cell.angle_beta   90.00
_cell.angle_gamma   90.00
#
_symmetry.space_group_name_H-M   'P 1'
#
loop_
_entity.id
_entity.type
_entity.pdbx_description
1 polymer ?
#
loop_
_entity_poly.entity_id
_entity_poly.type
_entity_poly.pdbx_seq_one_letter_code
_entity_poly.pdbx_strand_id
1 'polypeptide(L)' 'MKIYYQRNRWIWGFSIGAESWNGRLAMLAFVIIFFIECFLVPIVELLGL' A
#
# COMPACT_ATOMS: atom_id res chain seq x y z
N MET A 1 33.64 3.28 -3.21
CA MET A 1 32.50 2.55 -2.60
C MET A 1 31.33 2.61 -3.56
N LYS A 2 31.09 1.57 -4.39
CA LYS A 2 29.86 1.52 -5.20
C LYS A 2 28.71 1.26 -4.24
N ILE A 3 27.89 2.27 -3.95
CA ILE A 3 26.64 2.09 -3.24
C ILE A 3 25.70 1.38 -4.22
N TYR A 4 25.69 0.05 -4.18
CA TYR A 4 24.65 -0.71 -4.84
C TYR A 4 23.34 -0.37 -4.15
N TYR A 5 22.60 0.57 -4.70
CA TYR A 5 21.28 0.97 -4.21
C TYR A 5 20.31 -0.18 -4.53
N GLN A 6 20.27 -1.19 -3.65
CA GLN A 6 19.43 -2.39 -3.79
C GLN A 6 17.95 -2.01 -3.58
N ARG A 7 17.35 -1.33 -4.56
CA ARG A 7 15.99 -0.73 -4.48
C ARG A 7 14.86 -1.74 -4.34
N ASN A 8 15.09 -3.01 -4.67
CA ASN A 8 14.06 -4.06 -4.69
C ASN A 8 14.33 -5.18 -3.70
N ARG A 9 15.18 -4.97 -2.69
CA ARG A 9 15.34 -5.96 -1.64
C ARG A 9 14.14 -5.89 -0.70
N TRP A 10 13.43 -7.00 -0.55
CA TRP A 10 12.38 -7.11 0.46
C TRP A 10 13.05 -7.21 1.83
N ILE A 11 13.04 -6.09 2.56
CA ILE A 11 13.65 -5.97 3.89
C ILE A 11 12.52 -5.71 4.87
N TRP A 12 12.40 -6.58 5.85
CA TRP A 12 11.45 -6.43 6.95
C TRP A 12 11.93 -5.35 7.92
N GLY A 13 11.00 -4.54 8.43
CA GLY A 13 11.25 -3.42 9.34
C GLY A 13 11.09 -2.05 8.67
N PHE A 14 11.38 -0.99 9.42
CA PHE A 14 11.24 0.41 8.97
C PHE A 14 12.43 0.84 8.11
N SER A 15 12.49 0.32 6.89
CA SER A 15 13.47 0.74 5.87
C SER A 15 12.82 1.70 4.86
N ILE A 16 13.64 2.53 4.21
CA ILE A 16 13.20 3.44 3.13
C ILE A 16 12.49 2.65 2.00
N GLY A 17 12.95 1.44 1.70
CA GLY A 17 12.31 0.56 0.73
C GLY A 17 10.92 0.10 1.17
N ALA A 18 10.79 -0.32 2.44
CA ALA A 18 9.51 -0.73 3.01
C ALA A 18 8.51 0.43 3.06
N GLU A 19 8.93 1.63 3.45
CA GLU A 19 8.10 2.83 3.43
C GLU A 19 7.60 3.14 2.02
N SER A 20 8.49 3.12 1.02
CA SER A 20 8.09 3.38 -0.37
C SER A 20 7.14 2.33 -0.93
N TRP A 21 7.29 1.04 -0.59
CA TRP A 21 6.39 -0.02 -1.04
C TRP A 21 5.02 0.07 -0.34
N ASN A 22 5.02 0.26 0.99
CA ASN A 22 3.79 0.41 1.76
C ASN A 22 3.00 1.65 1.32
N GLY A 23 3.68 2.77 1.04
CA GLY A 23 3.03 3.98 0.54
C GLY A 23 2.34 3.76 -0.81
N ARG A 24 2.98 3.06 -1.76
CA ARG A 24 2.36 2.73 -3.06
C ARG A 24 1.16 1.81 -2.91
N LEU A 25 1.28 0.78 -2.07
CA LEU A 25 0.17 -0.14 -1.80
C LEU A 25 -1.00 0.59 -1.13
N ALA A 26 -0.73 1.51 -0.20
CA ALA A 26 -1.77 2.32 0.43
C ALA A 26 -2.50 3.24 -0.58
N MET A 27 -1.76 3.90 -1.49
CA MET A 27 -2.39 4.72 -2.54
C MET A 27 -3.28 3.89 -3.48
N LEU A 28 -2.83 2.69 -3.88
CA LEU A 28 -3.65 1.78 -4.68
C LEU A 28 -4.89 1.29 -3.92
N ALA A 29 -4.72 0.87 -2.67
CA ALA A 29 -5.81 0.45 -1.81
C ALA A 29 -6.85 1.56 -1.62
N PHE A 30 -6.41 2.81 -1.47
CA PHE A 30 -7.30 3.97 -1.37
C PHE A 30 -8.17 4.14 -2.61
N VAL A 31 -7.59 4.06 -3.81
CA VAL A 31 -8.36 4.13 -5.06
C VAL A 31 -9.37 2.98 -5.16
N ILE A 32 -8.98 1.77 -4.76
CA ILE A 32 -9.86 0.60 -4.75
C ILE A 32 -11.02 0.79 -3.76
N ILE A 33 -10.74 1.31 -2.56
CA ILE A 33 -11.76 1.61 -1.55
C ILE A 33 -12.79 2.60 -2.09
N PHE A 34 -12.34 3.68 -2.74
CA PHE A 34 -13.24 4.65 -3.38
C PHE A 34 -14.10 4.02 -4.47
N PHE A 35 -13.50 3.16 -5.30
CA PHE A 35 -14.25 2.44 -6.33
C PHE A 35 -15.34 1.53 -5.73
N ILE A 36 -15.01 0.78 -4.67
CA ILE A 36 -15.96 -0.09 -3.98
C ILE A 36 -17.10 0.73 -3.35
N GLU A 37 -16.76 1.81 -2.64
CA GLU A 37 -17.74 2.71 -2.01
C GLU A 37 -18.71 3.30 -3.03
N CYS A 38 -18.22 3.69 -4.21
CA CYS A 38 -19.06 4.32 -5.24
C CYS A 38 -19.95 3.34 -6.00
N PHE A 39 -19.53 2.09 -6.22
CA PHE A 39 -20.19 1.19 -7.17
C PHE A 39 -20.72 -0.12 -6.58
N LEU A 40 -20.31 -0.52 -5.38
CA LEU A 40 -20.66 -1.83 -4.81
C LEU A 40 -21.45 -1.73 -3.51
N VAL A 41 -20.77 -1.50 -2.39
CA VAL A 41 -21.32 -1.59 -1.04
C VAL A 41 -20.58 -0.60 -0.15
N PRO A 42 -21.25 0.00 0.87
CA PRO A 42 -20.57 0.85 1.83
C PRO A 42 -19.38 0.12 2.46
N ILE A 43 -18.23 0.80 2.54
CA ILE A 43 -16.98 0.21 3.02
C ILE A 43 -17.11 -0.25 4.47
N VAL A 44 -17.96 0.41 5.26
CA VAL A 44 -18.24 0.07 6.66
C VAL A 44 -18.92 -1.31 6.74
N GLU A 45 -19.91 -1.56 5.89
CA GLU A 45 -20.59 -2.85 5.80
C GLU A 45 -19.65 -3.94 5.28
N LEU A 46 -18.82 -3.63 4.27
CA LEU A 46 -17.81 -4.57 3.77
C LEU A 46 -16.81 -4.99 4.86
N LEU A 47 -16.46 -4.07 5.76
CA LEU A 47 -15.58 -4.33 6.90
C LEU A 47 -16.28 -5.05 8.05
N GLY A 48 -17.60 -5.28 7.96
CA GLY A 48 -18.39 -5.92 9.01
C GLY A 48 -18.55 -5.07 10.27
N LEU A 49 -18.50 -3.74 10.11
CA LEU A 49 -18.66 -2.75 11.17
C LEU A 49 -20.05 -2.10 11.13
#